data_AF-A0A941WNU4-F1
#
_entry.id   AF-A0A941WNU4-F1
#
_cell.length_a   1.000
_cell.length_b   1.000
_cell.length_c   1.000
_cell.angle_alpha   90.00
_cell.angle_beta   90.00
_cell.angle_gamma   90.00
#
_symmetry.space_group_name_H-M   'P 1'
#
loop_
_entity.id
_entity.type
_entity.pdbx_description
1 polymer ?
#
loop_
_entity_poly.entity_id
_entity_poly.type
_entity_poly.pdbx_seq_one_letter_code
_entity_poly.pdbx_strand_id
1 'polypeptide(L)'
;RLAKQVREEIPTLRDYCFTAGKLTISAPDLCKILIALCDGGVCGDARILKESQTQEMLTPQNYTGSVTCESENGLFINIITDDEVEGRTLYGHGGKANGMLCAAYFDPSDRTGVVMLTNGCQNKSMHSGVGMLGRNILTLCYELVIGPDHQVENPFEVR
;
A
#
# COMPACT_ATOMS: atom_id res chain seq x y z
N ARG A 1 -20.59 5.45 29.28
CA ARG A 1 -20.98 5.40 27.85
C ARG A 1 -21.21 6.85 27.41
N LEU A 2 -20.13 7.57 27.06
CA LEU A 2 -20.22 8.96 26.59
C LEU A 2 -20.51 8.92 25.09
N ALA A 3 -21.72 9.33 24.70
CA ALA A 3 -22.08 9.48 23.31
C ALA A 3 -21.21 10.57 22.69
N LYS A 4 -20.43 10.19 21.67
CA LYS A 4 -19.64 11.12 20.87
C LYS A 4 -20.63 12.04 20.15
N GLN A 5 -20.65 13.32 20.55
CA GLN A 5 -21.42 14.37 19.88
C GLN A 5 -21.08 14.34 18.39
N VAL A 6 -22.10 14.11 17.56
CA VAL A 6 -22.00 14.21 16.11
C VAL A 6 -21.81 15.70 15.81
N ARG A 7 -20.56 16.10 15.56
CA ARG A 7 -20.30 17.40 14.91
C ARG A 7 -20.95 17.34 13.53
N GLU A 8 -21.61 18.41 13.10
CA GLU A 8 -22.09 18.52 11.72
C GLU A 8 -20.90 18.38 10.77
N GLU A 9 -20.80 17.21 10.13
CA GLU A 9 -19.71 16.86 9.23
C GLU A 9 -19.93 17.53 7.87
N ILE A 10 -18.93 18.32 7.45
CA ILE A 10 -18.88 19.00 6.15
C ILE A 10 -18.97 17.95 5.03
N PRO A 11 -19.70 18.18 3.92
CA PRO A 11 -19.92 17.17 2.87
C PRO A 11 -18.64 16.53 2.32
N THR A 12 -17.53 17.28 2.22
CA THR A 12 -16.22 16.77 1.77
C THR A 12 -15.59 15.77 2.74
N LEU A 13 -15.89 15.85 4.05
CA LEU A 13 -15.46 14.89 5.05
C LEU A 13 -16.24 13.57 4.97
N ARG A 14 -17.48 13.57 4.44
CA ARG A 14 -18.26 12.33 4.27
C ARG A 14 -17.64 11.39 3.25
N ASP A 15 -17.12 11.91 2.14
CA ASP A 15 -16.48 11.10 1.10
C ASP A 15 -15.18 10.46 1.61
N TYR A 16 -14.45 11.20 2.45
CA TYR A 16 -13.22 10.73 3.11
C TYR A 16 -13.45 9.55 4.07
N CYS A 17 -14.56 9.57 4.80
CA CYS A 17 -14.93 8.51 5.75
C CYS A 17 -15.59 7.30 5.08
N PHE A 18 -16.03 7.41 3.82
CA PHE A 18 -16.74 6.32 3.15
C PHE A 18 -15.79 5.25 2.60
N THR A 19 -14.56 5.61 2.24
CA THR A 19 -13.63 4.74 1.50
C THR A 19 -12.72 3.90 2.40
N ALA A 20 -12.35 4.42 3.59
CA ALA A 20 -11.45 3.72 4.51
C ALA A 20 -12.03 2.37 4.94
N GLY A 21 -11.38 1.29 4.51
CA GLY A 21 -11.76 -0.09 4.83
C GLY A 21 -13.01 -0.62 4.10
N LYS A 22 -13.50 0.06 3.04
CA LYS A 22 -14.69 -0.38 2.29
C LYS A 22 -14.44 -0.70 0.82
N LEU A 23 -13.26 -0.43 0.29
CA LEU A 23 -12.91 -0.78 -1.09
C LEU A 23 -12.94 -2.31 -1.27
N THR A 24 -13.69 -2.79 -2.27
CA THR A 24 -13.66 -4.18 -2.74
C THR A 24 -13.05 -4.18 -4.14
N ILE A 25 -11.93 -4.88 -4.32
CA ILE A 25 -11.13 -4.86 -5.54
C ILE A 25 -10.40 -6.21 -5.71
N SER A 26 -10.10 -6.59 -6.95
CA SER A 26 -9.29 -7.78 -7.24
C SER A 26 -7.80 -7.50 -6.98
N ALA A 27 -6.99 -8.54 -6.73
CA ALA A 27 -5.55 -8.34 -6.57
C ALA A 27 -4.89 -7.74 -7.84
N PRO A 28 -5.18 -8.22 -9.07
CA PRO A 28 -4.64 -7.61 -10.29
C PRO A 28 -5.05 -6.14 -10.48
N ASP A 29 -6.29 -5.77 -10.15
CA ASP A 29 -6.72 -4.37 -10.28
C ASP A 29 -6.09 -3.47 -9.21
N LEU A 30 -5.86 -3.99 -8.00
CA LEU A 30 -5.09 -3.26 -6.99
C LEU A 30 -3.62 -3.10 -7.40
N CYS A 31 -3.02 -4.10 -8.06
CA CYS A 31 -1.68 -3.98 -8.65
C CYS A 31 -1.58 -2.81 -9.63
N LYS A 32 -2.61 -2.51 -10.41
CA LYS A 32 -2.61 -1.36 -11.34
C LYS A 32 -2.45 -0.02 -10.62
N ILE A 33 -2.96 0.10 -9.39
CA ILE A 33 -2.76 1.29 -8.55
C ILE A 33 -1.30 1.37 -8.10
N LEU A 34 -0.72 0.26 -7.66
CA LEU A 34 0.69 0.18 -7.27
C LEU A 34 1.60 0.51 -8.46
N ILE A 35 1.32 -0.04 -9.65
CA ILE A 35 2.05 0.28 -10.88
C ILE A 35 1.97 1.78 -11.16
N ALA A 36 0.79 2.39 -11.07
CA ALA A 36 0.64 3.83 -11.24
C ALA A 36 1.51 4.62 -10.25
N LEU A 37 1.56 4.24 -8.98
CA LEU A 37 2.37 4.94 -7.97
C LEU A 37 3.88 4.69 -8.16
N CYS A 38 4.26 3.49 -8.58
CA CYS A 38 5.64 3.10 -8.84
C CYS A 38 6.19 3.83 -10.08
N ASP A 39 5.39 3.94 -11.14
CA ASP A 39 5.77 4.56 -12.43
C ASP A 39 5.32 6.03 -12.54
N GLY A 40 5.44 6.80 -11.45
CA GLY A 40 5.28 8.27 -11.50
C GLY A 40 3.90 8.73 -11.99
N GLY A 41 2.86 7.98 -11.65
CA GLY A 41 1.46 8.26 -11.95
C GLY A 41 0.94 7.63 -13.24
N VAL A 42 1.67 6.68 -13.85
CA VAL A 42 1.33 6.08 -15.15
C VAL A 42 1.02 4.59 -15.03
N CYS A 43 -0.07 4.15 -15.67
CA CYS A 43 -0.45 2.74 -15.75
C CYS A 43 -0.87 2.42 -17.19
N GLY A 44 -0.06 1.62 -17.89
CA GLY A 44 -0.18 1.42 -19.33
C GLY A 44 -0.02 2.74 -20.08
N ASP A 45 -0.94 3.04 -20.99
CA ASP A 45 -0.92 4.29 -21.77
C ASP A 45 -1.60 5.47 -21.05
N ALA A 46 -2.07 5.28 -19.81
CA ALA A 46 -2.84 6.28 -19.08
C ALA A 46 -2.01 6.97 -17.99
N ARG A 47 -2.03 8.30 -17.98
CA ARG A 47 -1.57 9.12 -16.86
C ARG A 47 -2.72 9.38 -15.89
N ILE A 48 -2.62 8.82 -14.69
CA ILE A 48 -3.59 8.98 -13.60
C ILE A 48 -3.20 10.16 -12.71
N LEU A 49 -1.92 10.30 -12.40
CA LEU A 49 -1.37 11.37 -11.57
C LEU A 49 -0.18 12.05 -12.27
N LYS A 50 0.11 13.30 -11.90
CA LYS A 50 1.38 13.92 -12.26
C LYS A 50 2.50 13.20 -11.52
N GLU A 51 3.66 13.12 -12.16
CA GLU A 51 4.86 12.56 -11.55
C GLU A 51 5.20 13.28 -10.24
N SER A 52 5.16 14.62 -10.23
CA SER A 52 5.42 15.42 -9.03
C SER A 52 4.46 15.11 -7.87
N GLN A 53 3.20 14.80 -8.16
CA GLN A 53 2.20 14.46 -7.14
C GLN A 53 2.42 13.04 -6.61
N THR A 54 2.85 12.13 -7.48
CA THR A 54 3.21 10.78 -7.07
C THR A 54 4.43 10.82 -6.15
N GLN A 55 5.46 11.60 -6.50
CA GLN A 55 6.62 11.82 -5.64
C GLN A 55 6.25 12.44 -4.29
N GLU A 56 5.32 13.41 -4.27
CA GLU A 56 4.80 13.97 -3.02
C GLU A 56 4.11 12.90 -2.15
N MET A 57 3.34 11.98 -2.75
CA MET A 57 2.71 10.88 -2.02
C MET A 57 3.72 9.90 -1.41
N LEU A 58 4.90 9.73 -2.01
CA LEU A 58 5.95 8.82 -1.54
C LEU A 58 6.98 9.49 -0.63
N THR A 59 6.87 10.81 -0.43
CA THR A 59 7.78 11.56 0.44
C THR A 59 7.26 11.53 1.88
N PRO A 60 8.12 11.20 2.88
CA PRO A 60 7.76 11.29 4.29
C PRO A 60 7.18 12.66 4.67
N GLN A 61 6.00 12.66 5.31
CA GLN A 61 5.28 13.90 5.68
C GLN A 61 5.70 14.42 7.05
N ASN A 62 7.01 14.52 7.28
CA ASN A 62 7.59 14.86 8.57
C ASN A 62 7.22 16.28 8.95
N TYR A 63 6.78 16.48 10.19
CA TYR A 63 6.37 17.78 10.73
C TYR A 63 5.38 18.58 9.87
N THR A 64 4.58 17.89 9.05
CA THR A 64 3.64 18.51 8.11
C THR A 64 2.20 18.41 8.65
N GLY A 65 1.49 19.54 8.67
CA GLY A 65 0.10 19.59 9.14
C GLY A 65 -0.06 19.15 10.60
N SER A 66 -0.74 18.03 10.82
CA SER A 66 -0.94 17.44 12.16
C SER A 66 0.15 16.46 12.59
N VAL A 67 1.16 16.21 11.75
CA VAL A 67 2.29 15.33 12.07
C VAL A 67 3.30 16.12 12.90
N THR A 68 3.71 15.59 14.06
CA THR A 68 4.60 16.27 15.01
C THR A 68 5.93 15.55 15.23
N CYS A 69 6.29 14.61 14.36
CA CYS A 69 7.49 13.80 14.44
C CYS A 69 8.04 13.48 13.03
N GLU A 70 9.21 12.84 12.98
CA GLU A 70 9.62 12.05 11.82
C GLU A 70 8.57 10.94 11.62
N SER A 71 8.07 10.81 10.40
CA SER A 71 6.97 9.93 10.02
C SER A 71 7.44 8.95 8.97
N GLU A 72 7.15 7.67 9.21
CA GLU A 72 7.32 6.60 8.23
C GLU A 72 6.11 6.52 7.28
N ASN A 73 5.50 7.66 6.98
CA ASN A 73 4.32 7.75 6.13
C ASN A 73 4.42 8.94 5.18
N GLY A 74 4.11 8.67 3.92
CA GLY A 74 3.76 9.65 2.91
C GLY A 74 2.28 10.06 2.98
N LEU A 75 1.72 10.55 1.87
CA LEU A 75 0.29 10.86 1.80
C LEU A 75 -0.52 9.57 1.58
N PHE A 76 -1.09 9.02 2.65
CA PHE A 76 -1.84 7.74 2.66
C PHE A 76 -1.03 6.50 2.25
N ILE A 77 0.30 6.61 2.30
CA ILE A 77 1.24 5.55 1.96
C ILE A 77 2.15 5.32 3.17
N ASN A 78 2.22 4.07 3.63
CA ASN A 78 3.22 3.64 4.59
C ASN A 78 4.55 3.47 3.86
N ILE A 79 5.64 3.90 4.50
CA ILE A 79 7.02 3.77 4.03
C ILE A 79 7.73 2.87 5.05
N ILE A 80 7.92 1.60 4.70
CA ILE A 80 8.37 0.56 5.63
C ILE A 80 9.75 0.07 5.20
N THR A 81 10.73 0.16 6.08
CA THR A 81 12.09 -0.36 5.83
C THR A 81 12.35 -1.57 6.71
N ASP A 82 12.83 -2.68 6.13
CA ASP A 82 13.19 -3.96 6.77
C ASP A 82 12.05 -4.75 7.46
N ASP A 83 10.94 -4.08 7.80
CA ASP A 83 9.82 -4.62 8.57
C ASP A 83 8.78 -5.40 7.74
N GLU A 84 8.77 -5.24 6.41
CA GLU A 84 7.94 -6.04 5.51
C GLU A 84 8.78 -7.06 4.72
N VAL A 85 9.93 -6.63 4.19
CA VAL A 85 10.93 -7.49 3.56
C VAL A 85 12.29 -6.96 3.98
N GLU A 86 13.13 -7.83 4.53
CA GLU A 86 14.46 -7.45 5.02
C GLU A 86 15.34 -6.93 3.88
N GLY A 87 16.06 -5.82 4.12
CA GLY A 87 16.93 -5.18 3.15
C GLY A 87 16.22 -4.29 2.12
N ARG A 88 14.91 -4.05 2.29
CA ARG A 88 14.10 -3.26 1.35
C ARG A 88 13.33 -2.15 2.05
N THR A 89 13.13 -1.05 1.33
CA THR A 89 12.17 0.00 1.67
C THR A 89 10.97 -0.12 0.74
N LEU A 90 9.83 -0.52 1.31
CA LEU A 90 8.60 -0.72 0.58
C LEU A 90 7.58 0.39 0.86
N TYR A 91 6.85 0.75 -0.19
CA TYR A 91 5.81 1.76 -0.18
C TYR A 91 4.47 1.10 -0.40
N GLY A 92 3.45 1.46 0.37
CA GLY A 92 2.12 0.93 0.15
C GLY A 92 1.26 0.96 1.39
N HIS A 93 0.40 -0.04 1.56
CA HIS A 93 -0.48 -0.10 2.72
C HIS A 93 -0.96 -1.52 3.01
N GLY A 94 -1.06 -1.85 4.29
CA GLY A 94 -1.70 -3.08 4.78
C GLY A 94 -3.19 -2.91 5.04
N GLY A 95 -3.96 -3.99 5.02
CA GLY A 95 -5.40 -3.95 5.31
C GLY A 95 -5.79 -5.06 6.28
N LYS A 96 -6.63 -4.75 7.27
CA LYS A 96 -7.16 -5.77 8.18
C LYS A 96 -8.60 -5.45 8.57
N ALA A 97 -9.52 -6.31 8.18
CA ALA A 97 -10.94 -6.20 8.55
C ALA A 97 -11.62 -7.57 8.51
N ASN A 98 -12.49 -7.87 9.47
CA ASN A 98 -13.42 -9.02 9.39
C ASN A 98 -12.80 -10.38 8.99
N GLY A 99 -11.57 -10.68 9.46
CA GLY A 99 -10.86 -11.94 9.14
C GLY A 99 -10.00 -11.90 7.86
N MET A 100 -10.07 -10.81 7.09
CA MET A 100 -9.16 -10.49 5.99
C MET A 100 -7.83 -9.95 6.54
N LEU A 101 -6.75 -10.26 5.82
CA LEU A 101 -5.48 -9.54 5.87
C LEU A 101 -5.07 -9.25 4.43
N CYS A 102 -4.67 -8.00 4.17
CA CYS A 102 -4.15 -7.56 2.89
C CYS A 102 -2.79 -6.91 3.08
N ALA A 103 -1.96 -7.04 2.07
CA ALA A 103 -0.70 -6.32 1.95
C ALA A 103 -0.58 -5.89 0.49
N ALA A 104 -0.34 -4.62 0.22
CA ALA A 104 -0.13 -4.10 -1.11
C ALA A 104 1.04 -3.13 -1.04
N TYR A 105 2.21 -3.61 -1.48
CA TYR A 105 3.47 -2.89 -1.33
C TYR A 105 4.31 -2.99 -2.60
N PHE A 106 5.10 -1.96 -2.87
CA PHE A 106 5.98 -1.87 -4.03
C PHE A 106 7.32 -1.22 -3.66
N ASP A 107 8.34 -1.52 -4.45
CA ASP A 107 9.68 -0.97 -4.35
C ASP A 107 9.98 -0.18 -5.64
N PRO A 108 10.03 1.17 -5.59
CA PRO A 108 10.31 1.98 -6.77
C PRO A 108 11.77 1.87 -7.23
N SER A 109 12.69 1.34 -6.41
CA SER A 109 14.11 1.26 -6.75
C SER A 109 14.40 0.23 -7.86
N ASP A 110 13.67 -0.89 -7.85
CA ASP A 110 13.76 -1.95 -8.87
C ASP A 110 12.42 -2.18 -9.60
N ARG A 111 11.42 -1.34 -9.35
CA ARG A 111 10.09 -1.33 -10.00
C ARG A 111 9.32 -2.64 -9.81
N THR A 112 9.33 -3.14 -8.58
CA THR A 112 8.67 -4.40 -8.21
C THR A 112 7.55 -4.16 -7.21
N GLY A 113 6.64 -5.13 -7.06
CA GLY A 113 5.58 -5.04 -6.07
C GLY A 113 4.75 -6.29 -5.93
N VAL A 114 4.08 -6.41 -4.79
CA VAL A 114 3.30 -7.58 -4.40
C VAL A 114 1.97 -7.11 -3.80
N VAL A 115 0.89 -7.75 -4.26
CA VAL A 115 -0.43 -7.64 -3.64
C VAL A 115 -0.86 -9.00 -3.14
N MET A 116 -1.21 -9.06 -1.86
CA MET A 116 -1.83 -10.20 -1.20
C MET A 116 -3.20 -9.79 -0.67
N LEU A 117 -4.23 -10.56 -1.03
CA LEU A 117 -5.57 -10.45 -0.47
C LEU A 117 -5.99 -11.81 0.08
N THR A 118 -6.41 -11.88 1.35
CA THR A 118 -6.94 -13.13 1.94
C THR A 118 -8.44 -13.04 2.19
N ASN A 119 -9.15 -14.17 2.03
CA ASN A 119 -10.55 -14.30 2.44
C ASN A 119 -10.64 -15.27 3.62
N GLY A 120 -10.29 -14.79 4.80
CA GLY A 120 -10.21 -15.58 6.03
C GLY A 120 -8.79 -16.07 6.29
N CYS A 121 -8.16 -15.53 7.32
CA CYS A 121 -6.85 -15.98 7.81
C CYS A 121 -6.69 -15.71 9.32
N GLN A 122 -5.72 -16.37 9.94
CA GLN A 122 -5.30 -16.00 11.30
C GLN A 122 -4.40 -14.75 11.24
N ASN A 123 -5.00 -13.58 11.44
CA ASN A 123 -4.32 -12.28 11.35
C ASN A 123 -3.91 -11.68 12.70
N LYS A 124 -3.71 -12.51 13.74
CA LYS A 124 -3.38 -12.03 15.10
C LYS A 124 -1.91 -11.69 15.30
N SER A 125 -1.01 -12.37 14.60
CA SER A 125 0.43 -12.17 14.75
C SER A 125 0.91 -10.99 13.91
N MET A 126 1.78 -10.15 14.49
CA MET A 126 2.33 -8.95 13.86
C MET A 126 3.79 -8.73 14.27
N HIS A 127 4.53 -8.04 13.42
CA HIS A 127 5.88 -7.55 13.64
C HIS A 127 5.93 -6.06 13.25
N SER A 128 6.33 -5.17 14.16
CA SER A 128 6.39 -3.73 13.90
C SER A 128 5.12 -3.12 13.26
N GLY A 129 3.94 -3.64 13.63
CA GLY A 129 2.65 -3.18 13.07
C GLY A 129 2.24 -3.83 11.74
N VAL A 130 3.13 -4.59 11.10
CA VAL A 130 2.88 -5.41 9.91
C VAL A 130 2.29 -6.78 10.30
N GLY A 131 1.32 -7.27 9.55
CA GLY A 131 0.78 -8.62 9.77
C GLY A 131 1.75 -9.72 9.31
N MET A 132 2.10 -10.66 10.20
CA MET A 132 3.13 -11.68 9.93
C MET A 132 2.87 -12.54 8.70
N LEU A 133 1.61 -12.84 8.38
CA LEU A 133 1.27 -13.57 7.16
C LEU A 133 1.59 -12.75 5.90
N GLY A 134 1.35 -11.43 5.93
CA GLY A 134 1.72 -10.51 4.85
C GLY A 134 3.23 -10.51 4.66
N ARG A 135 3.97 -10.21 5.74
CA ARG A 135 5.45 -10.26 5.77
C ARG A 135 5.99 -11.54 5.14
N ASN A 136 5.55 -12.70 5.63
CA ASN A 136 6.04 -13.99 5.13
C ASN A 136 5.77 -14.21 3.64
N ILE A 137 4.57 -13.86 3.15
CA ILE A 137 4.23 -14.01 1.73
C ILE A 137 5.04 -13.05 0.87
N LEU A 138 5.20 -11.80 1.31
CA LEU A 138 6.00 -10.81 0.57
C LEU A 138 7.46 -11.25 0.51
N THR A 139 8.05 -11.66 1.63
CA THR A 139 9.41 -12.24 1.67
C THR A 139 9.56 -13.39 0.67
N LEU A 140 8.64 -14.36 0.66
CA LEU A 140 8.68 -15.48 -0.28
C LEU A 140 8.59 -15.02 -1.75
N CYS A 141 7.76 -14.03 -2.06
CA CYS A 141 7.67 -13.47 -3.42
C CYS A 141 9.00 -12.82 -3.84
N TYR A 142 9.61 -12.02 -2.97
CA TYR A 142 10.88 -11.36 -3.26
C TYR A 142 12.07 -12.32 -3.34
N GLU A 143 12.03 -13.44 -2.61
CA GLU A 143 13.10 -14.46 -2.66
C GLU A 143 12.95 -15.42 -3.85
N LEU A 144 11.73 -15.87 -4.15
CA LEU A 144 11.50 -16.99 -5.06
C LEU A 144 10.94 -16.59 -6.43
N VAL A 145 10.25 -15.46 -6.53
CA VAL A 145 9.52 -15.07 -7.75
C VAL A 145 10.15 -13.85 -8.41
N ILE A 146 10.40 -12.79 -7.64
CA ILE A 146 10.92 -11.49 -8.09
C ILE A 146 12.45 -11.42 -7.93
N GLY A 147 13.09 -12.53 -7.53
CA GLY A 147 14.54 -12.61 -7.35
C GLY A 147 15.35 -12.26 -8.62
N PRO A 148 16.69 -12.27 -8.54
CA PRO A 148 17.59 -11.76 -9.60
C PRO A 148 17.37 -12.33 -11.00
N ASP A 149 16.82 -13.54 -11.10
CA ASP A 149 16.57 -14.25 -12.35
C ASP A 149 15.18 -13.96 -12.95
N HIS A 150 14.35 -13.13 -12.29
CA HIS A 150 13.01 -12.79 -12.74
C HIS A 150 13.04 -12.01 -14.05
N GLN A 151 12.34 -12.52 -15.07
CA GLN A 151 12.11 -11.81 -16.31
C GLN A 151 10.88 -10.90 -16.15
N VAL A 152 11.09 -9.58 -16.30
CA VAL A 152 9.98 -8.63 -16.27
C VAL A 152 9.13 -8.82 -17.52
N GLU A 153 7.91 -9.30 -17.33
CA GLU A 153 6.88 -9.32 -18.37
C GLU A 153 6.06 -8.03 -18.30
N ASN A 154 5.68 -7.47 -19.45
CA ASN A 154 4.79 -6.32 -19.48
C ASN A 154 3.42 -6.76 -18.93
N PRO A 155 2.96 -6.24 -17.77
CA PRO A 155 1.73 -6.71 -17.14
C PRO A 155 0.47 -6.40 -17.95
N PHE A 156 0.57 -5.57 -19.00
CA PHE A 156 -0.52 -5.25 -19.92
C PHE A 156 -0.55 -6.14 -21.17
N GLU A 157 0.46 -6.98 -21.38
CA GLU A 157 0.57 -7.88 -22.54
C GLU A 157 0.23 -9.34 -22.19
N VAL A 158 0.14 -9.69 -20.90
CA VAL A 158 -0.24 -11.03 -20.44
C VAL A 158 -1.75 -11.21 -20.56
N ARG A 159 -2.19 -12.09 -21.47
CA ARG A 159 -3.60 -12.47 -21.68
C ARG A 159 -3.97 -13.75 -20.94
#